data_AF-A0A956DR06-F1
#
_entry.id   AF-A0A956DR06-F1
#
_cell.length_a   1.000
_cell.length_b   1.000
_cell.length_c   1.000
_cell.angle_alpha   90.00
_cell.angle_beta   90.00
_cell.angle_gamma   90.00
#
_symmetry.space_group_name_H-M   'P 1'
#
loop_
_entity.id
_entity.type
_entity.pdbx_description
1 polymer ?
#
loop_
_entity_poly.entity_id
_entity_poly.type
_entity_poly.pdbx_seq_one_letter_code
_entity_poly.pdbx_strand_id
1 'polypeptide(L)'
;MCSRTLAVRPGFPSTPPSQPPPYRQLGSGGQQPVRIQMILGLVVGLVLVAVPLYLWRRPTGTAPDDDEAADAGVTATIDGASPYVPLVDADELGPNVKLGEFETIRCVDPGPGKTAPERCDHITFFEDALARAIRENVSCAPETKTGATISVVIDFSFRAKRLKVYRGKSSTLPASQTKELFNCIKRAMPEPQWGSIPHQHARYVVNVKATYPPSDTF
;
A
#
# COMPACT_ATOMS: atom_id res chain seq x y z
N MET A 1 -32.68 65.98 10.13
CA MET A 1 -33.30 65.09 9.11
C MET A 1 -32.33 63.97 8.80
N CYS A 2 -32.61 62.76 9.27
CA CYS A 2 -31.88 61.53 8.89
C CYS A 2 -32.88 60.38 8.99
N SER A 3 -33.55 60.10 7.88
CA SER A 3 -34.45 58.95 7.74
C SER A 3 -33.61 57.69 7.54
N ARG A 4 -33.78 56.68 8.42
CA ARG A 4 -33.29 55.32 8.18
C ARG A 4 -34.48 54.38 8.08
N THR A 5 -34.65 53.89 6.86
CA THR A 5 -35.68 52.95 6.41
C THR A 5 -35.42 51.54 6.97
N LEU A 6 -36.49 50.90 7.45
CA LEU A 6 -36.55 49.53 7.94
C LEU A 6 -36.27 48.51 6.83
N ALA A 7 -35.34 47.58 7.06
CA ALA A 7 -35.12 46.41 6.21
C ALA A 7 -35.92 45.21 6.75
N VAL A 8 -36.86 44.74 5.94
CA VAL A 8 -37.71 43.56 6.15
C VAL A 8 -36.88 42.28 5.95
N ARG A 9 -36.89 41.38 6.94
CA ARG A 9 -36.32 40.02 6.84
C ARG A 9 -37.28 39.10 6.07
N PRO A 10 -36.85 38.38 5.01
CA PRO A 10 -37.64 37.30 4.44
C PRO A 10 -37.58 36.03 5.31
N GLY A 11 -38.73 35.38 5.48
CA GLY A 11 -38.92 34.15 6.26
C GLY A 11 -38.36 32.90 5.59
N PHE A 12 -37.87 31.98 6.42
CA PHE A 12 -37.39 30.66 6.02
C PHE A 12 -38.57 29.74 5.65
N PRO A 13 -38.52 29.00 4.53
CA PRO A 13 -39.47 27.93 4.25
C PRO A 13 -39.10 26.65 5.01
N SER A 14 -40.11 26.08 5.66
CA SER A 14 -40.09 24.85 6.45
C SER A 14 -39.76 23.61 5.61
N THR A 15 -38.76 22.83 6.02
CA THR A 15 -38.48 21.46 5.54
C THR A 15 -39.45 20.43 6.16
N PRO A 16 -40.06 19.52 5.38
CA PRO A 16 -40.82 18.38 5.92
C PRO A 16 -39.91 17.19 6.34
N PRO A 17 -40.38 16.30 7.23
CA PRO A 17 -39.53 15.33 7.95
C PRO A 17 -39.34 13.97 7.26
N SER A 18 -38.13 13.43 7.46
CA SER A 18 -37.72 12.01 7.57
C SER A 18 -38.58 10.89 6.97
N GLN A 19 -38.05 10.24 5.93
CA GLN A 19 -38.32 8.82 5.62
C GLN A 19 -37.09 7.96 5.98
N PRO A 20 -37.21 6.91 6.81
CA PRO A 20 -36.15 5.92 7.01
C PRO A 20 -36.15 4.83 5.91
N PRO A 21 -34.99 4.28 5.52
CA PRO A 21 -34.91 3.20 4.53
C PRO A 21 -35.36 1.86 5.11
N PRO A 22 -36.09 1.03 4.35
CA PRO A 22 -36.45 -0.32 4.78
C PRO A 22 -35.25 -1.26 4.68
N TYR A 23 -34.73 -1.69 5.83
CA TYR A 23 -33.99 -2.94 5.93
C TYR A 23 -34.95 -4.11 5.71
N ARG A 24 -34.85 -4.80 4.57
CA ARG A 24 -35.18 -6.23 4.42
C ARG A 24 -34.75 -6.73 3.05
N GLN A 25 -33.65 -7.47 3.02
CA GLN A 25 -33.51 -8.64 2.15
C GLN A 25 -32.42 -9.55 2.71
N LEU A 26 -32.75 -10.23 3.82
CA LEU A 26 -32.27 -11.59 4.04
C LEU A 26 -32.97 -12.47 2.99
N GLY A 27 -32.34 -12.61 1.83
CA GLY A 27 -32.73 -13.54 0.78
C GLY A 27 -31.89 -14.81 0.88
N SER A 28 -32.28 -15.69 1.80
CA SER A 28 -31.90 -17.10 1.76
C SER A 28 -32.42 -17.70 0.45
N GLY A 29 -31.48 -18.06 -0.44
CA GLY A 29 -31.75 -18.57 -1.78
C GLY A 29 -30.91 -19.81 -2.10
N GLY A 30 -31.04 -20.84 -1.27
CA GLY A 30 -31.13 -22.27 -1.61
C GLY A 30 -30.39 -22.90 -2.80
N GLN A 31 -29.23 -22.42 -3.27
CA GLN A 31 -28.54 -23.02 -4.42
C GLN A 31 -27.01 -23.15 -4.32
N GLN A 32 -26.43 -23.10 -3.11
CA GLN A 32 -24.98 -23.21 -2.92
C GLN A 32 -24.42 -24.48 -2.24
N PRO A 33 -25.16 -25.54 -1.83
CA PRO A 33 -24.52 -26.67 -1.15
C PRO A 33 -23.54 -27.41 -2.07
N VAL A 34 -23.89 -27.57 -3.36
CA VAL A 34 -23.04 -28.34 -4.30
C VAL A 34 -21.77 -27.56 -4.69
N ARG A 35 -21.87 -26.24 -4.91
CA ARG A 35 -20.70 -25.42 -5.27
C ARG A 35 -19.72 -25.31 -4.11
N ILE A 36 -20.23 -25.13 -2.89
CA ILE A 36 -19.40 -25.07 -1.69
C ILE A 36 -18.77 -26.44 -1.39
N GLN A 37 -19.53 -27.54 -1.54
CA GLN A 37 -18.98 -28.90 -1.40
C GLN A 37 -17.88 -29.20 -2.44
N MET A 38 -18.03 -28.72 -3.68
CA MET A 38 -17.01 -28.90 -4.71
C MET A 38 -15.73 -28.12 -4.41
N ILE A 39 -15.85 -26.88 -3.92
CA ILE A 39 -14.69 -26.07 -3.50
C ILE A 39 -14.02 -26.71 -2.29
N LEU A 40 -14.78 -27.16 -1.29
CA LEU A 40 -14.22 -27.80 -0.09
C LEU A 40 -13.48 -29.10 -0.45
N GLY A 41 -14.06 -29.92 -1.34
CA GLY A 41 -13.41 -31.12 -1.84
C GLY A 41 -12.11 -30.84 -2.59
N LEU A 42 -12.06 -29.77 -3.40
CA LEU A 42 -10.86 -29.35 -4.11
C LEU A 42 -9.77 -28.89 -3.15
N VAL A 43 -10.12 -28.08 -2.14
CA VAL A 43 -9.16 -27.61 -1.12
C VAL A 43 -8.60 -28.78 -0.32
N VAL A 44 -9.44 -29.70 0.15
CA VAL A 44 -8.99 -30.90 0.88
C VAL A 44 -8.09 -31.78 0.00
N GLY A 45 -8.47 -31.99 -1.27
CA GLY A 45 -7.65 -32.73 -2.23
C GLY A 45 -6.28 -32.09 -2.45
N LEU A 46 -6.23 -30.76 -2.58
CA LEU A 46 -4.98 -30.02 -2.77
C LEU A 46 -4.08 -30.12 -1.52
N VAL A 47 -4.63 -30.00 -0.32
CA VAL A 47 -3.87 -30.16 0.93
C VAL A 47 -3.31 -31.58 1.07
N LEU A 48 -4.11 -32.61 0.73
CA LEU A 48 -3.67 -34.01 0.76
C LEU A 48 -2.56 -34.33 -0.25
N VAL A 49 -2.45 -33.58 -1.34
CA VAL A 49 -1.36 -33.76 -2.33
C VAL A 49 -0.15 -32.88 -1.99
N ALA A 50 -0.38 -31.64 -1.56
CA ALA A 50 0.68 -30.67 -1.31
C ALA A 50 1.48 -30.98 -0.04
N VAL A 51 0.84 -31.45 1.04
CA VAL A 51 1.55 -31.72 2.30
C VAL A 51 2.55 -32.88 2.17
N PRO A 52 2.21 -34.04 1.58
CA PRO A 52 3.19 -35.12 1.36
C PRO A 52 4.31 -34.70 0.42
N LEU A 53 4.01 -33.97 -0.67
CA LEU A 53 5.02 -33.44 -1.58
C LEU A 53 5.95 -32.45 -0.89
N TYR A 54 5.42 -31.61 0.00
CA TYR A 54 6.20 -30.66 0.78
C TYR A 54 7.11 -31.36 1.78
N LEU A 55 6.64 -32.41 2.44
CA LEU A 55 7.47 -33.23 3.35
C LEU A 55 8.53 -34.02 2.59
N TRP A 56 8.24 -34.52 1.38
CA TRP A 56 9.23 -35.16 0.52
C TRP A 56 10.25 -34.18 -0.05
N ARG A 57 9.87 -32.91 -0.25
CA ARG A 57 10.79 -31.87 -0.69
C ARG A 57 11.58 -31.21 0.44
N ARG A 58 11.34 -31.52 1.71
CA ARG A 58 12.25 -31.06 2.77
C ARG A 58 13.60 -31.76 2.58
N PRO A 59 14.68 -31.02 2.24
CA PRO A 59 16.02 -31.52 2.48
C PRO A 59 16.11 -31.71 3.99
N THR A 60 16.48 -32.90 4.44
CA THR A 60 16.92 -33.14 5.81
C THR A 60 18.12 -32.24 6.07
N GLY A 61 17.87 -31.05 6.63
CA GLY A 61 18.89 -30.23 7.25
C GLY A 61 19.52 -31.06 8.35
N THR A 62 20.81 -31.29 8.16
CA THR A 62 21.76 -31.93 9.08
C THR A 62 21.63 -31.37 10.50
N ALA A 63 21.85 -32.26 11.47
CA ALA A 63 21.94 -31.99 12.90
C ALA A 63 22.89 -30.82 13.23
N PRO A 64 22.76 -30.19 14.42
CA PRO A 64 23.75 -29.23 14.89
C PRO A 64 24.96 -30.02 15.41
N ASP A 65 26.06 -29.97 14.70
CA ASP A 65 27.38 -30.20 15.26
C ASP A 65 28.11 -28.86 15.25
N ASP A 66 28.54 -28.46 16.45
CA ASP A 66 29.43 -27.35 16.71
C ASP A 66 30.80 -27.54 16.02
N ASP A 67 31.48 -26.40 15.88
CA ASP A 67 32.90 -26.20 15.63
C ASP A 67 33.42 -26.05 14.18
N GLU A 68 33.93 -24.83 13.99
CA GLU A 68 35.23 -24.48 13.41
C GLU A 68 35.28 -23.82 12.03
N ALA A 69 36.00 -22.69 12.06
CA ALA A 69 36.22 -21.74 11.00
C ALA A 69 37.12 -22.29 9.90
N ALA A 70 36.88 -21.86 8.66
CA ALA A 70 37.93 -21.71 7.67
C ALA A 70 37.56 -20.63 6.64
N ASP A 71 38.17 -19.48 6.84
CA ASP A 71 38.43 -18.46 5.82
C ASP A 71 39.26 -19.08 4.67
N ALA A 72 38.81 -18.89 3.42
CA ALA A 72 39.69 -18.85 2.26
C ALA A 72 38.95 -18.37 0.99
N GLY A 73 39.38 -17.22 0.46
CA GLY A 73 39.99 -17.24 -0.88
C GLY A 73 39.09 -17.06 -2.10
N VAL A 74 38.90 -15.79 -2.44
CA VAL A 74 38.53 -15.14 -3.71
C VAL A 74 39.11 -15.73 -5.02
N THR A 75 38.43 -15.41 -6.15
CA THR A 75 38.78 -15.43 -7.62
C THR A 75 38.52 -16.74 -8.39
N ALA A 76 38.00 -16.79 -9.63
CA ALA A 76 37.58 -15.86 -10.71
C ALA A 76 36.54 -16.63 -11.58
N THR A 77 35.67 -16.08 -12.44
CA THR A 77 35.93 -15.34 -13.69
C THR A 77 34.62 -14.75 -14.25
N ILE A 78 34.72 -13.55 -14.83
CA ILE A 78 33.67 -12.81 -15.56
C ILE A 78 33.60 -13.29 -17.01
N ASP A 79 32.40 -13.52 -17.56
CA ASP A 79 32.00 -13.01 -18.89
C ASP A 79 30.48 -13.16 -19.14
N GLY A 80 29.83 -12.09 -19.64
CA GLY A 80 28.46 -12.15 -20.18
C GLY A 80 27.42 -11.15 -19.66
N ALA A 81 27.61 -9.87 -19.99
CA ALA A 81 26.58 -8.83 -20.22
C ALA A 81 25.17 -8.97 -19.60
N SER A 82 24.94 -8.28 -18.47
CA SER A 82 23.76 -7.45 -18.20
C SER A 82 24.03 -6.63 -16.93
N PRO A 83 23.76 -5.31 -16.85
CA PRO A 83 23.83 -4.59 -15.57
C PRO A 83 22.60 -4.97 -14.74
N TYR A 84 22.57 -6.19 -14.22
CA TYR A 84 21.73 -6.52 -13.09
C TYR A 84 22.38 -5.84 -11.90
N VAL A 85 21.89 -4.65 -11.56
CA VAL A 85 22.19 -4.01 -10.28
C VAL A 85 21.81 -5.06 -9.23
N PRO A 86 22.75 -5.58 -8.42
CA PRO A 86 22.39 -6.51 -7.37
C PRO A 86 21.33 -5.81 -6.53
N LEU A 87 20.22 -6.50 -6.30
CA LEU A 87 19.21 -6.14 -5.32
C LEU A 87 19.94 -6.17 -3.98
N VAL A 88 20.58 -5.05 -3.63
CA VAL A 88 21.22 -4.85 -2.34
C VAL A 88 20.12 -5.12 -1.32
N ASP A 89 20.32 -6.12 -0.46
CA ASP A 89 19.51 -6.28 0.73
C ASP A 89 19.44 -4.92 1.42
N ALA A 90 18.22 -4.36 1.47
CA ALA A 90 17.96 -2.98 1.85
C ALA A 90 18.09 -2.74 3.37
N ASP A 91 18.95 -3.52 4.03
CA ASP A 91 19.08 -3.55 5.50
C ASP A 91 20.37 -2.90 6.03
N GLU A 92 21.38 -2.58 5.20
CA GLU A 92 22.69 -2.18 5.74
C GLU A 92 23.30 -0.82 5.39
N LEU A 93 22.69 0.04 4.54
CA LEU A 93 23.30 1.35 4.28
C LEU A 93 22.26 2.48 4.17
N GLY A 94 21.73 2.88 5.33
CA GLY A 94 20.96 4.10 5.51
C GLY A 94 20.22 4.12 6.86
N PRO A 95 19.61 5.24 7.27
CA PRO A 95 18.61 5.21 8.33
C PRO A 95 17.50 4.24 7.93
N ASN A 96 17.49 3.05 8.54
CA ASN A 96 16.71 1.88 8.13
C ASN A 96 15.19 2.11 8.26
N VAL A 97 14.60 2.78 7.26
CA VAL A 97 13.14 2.95 7.16
C VAL A 97 12.53 1.63 6.69
N LYS A 98 11.77 1.00 7.58
CA LYS A 98 11.04 -0.23 7.29
C LYS A 98 9.77 0.11 6.52
N LEU A 99 9.70 -0.28 5.26
CA LEU A 99 8.48 -0.20 4.47
C LEU A 99 7.66 -1.47 4.67
N GLY A 100 6.38 -1.30 4.98
CA GLY A 100 5.41 -2.38 4.97
C GLY A 100 5.00 -2.75 3.54
N GLU A 101 4.15 -3.77 3.44
CA GLU A 101 3.55 -4.18 2.17
C GLU A 101 2.63 -3.09 1.60
N PHE A 102 2.57 -3.02 0.27
CA PHE A 102 1.67 -2.12 -0.45
C PHE A 102 0.25 -2.68 -0.44
N GLU A 103 -0.64 -2.02 0.30
CA GLU A 103 -2.05 -2.37 0.38
C GLU A 103 -2.86 -1.52 -0.60
N THR A 104 -3.42 -2.13 -1.64
CA THR A 104 -4.39 -1.44 -2.51
C THR A 104 -5.70 -1.26 -1.76
N ILE A 105 -6.07 -0.02 -1.45
CA ILE A 105 -7.31 0.30 -0.73
C ILE A 105 -8.53 0.10 -1.63
N ARG A 106 -8.43 0.56 -2.89
CA ARG A 106 -9.49 0.44 -3.90
C ARG A 106 -8.99 0.74 -5.30
N CYS A 107 -9.63 0.12 -6.27
CA CYS A 107 -9.54 0.45 -7.68
C CYS A 107 -10.93 0.87 -8.21
N VAL A 108 -10.93 1.76 -9.20
CA VAL A 108 -12.15 2.31 -9.80
C VAL A 108 -12.07 2.16 -11.31
N ASP A 109 -13.02 1.41 -11.85
CA ASP A 109 -13.24 1.30 -13.28
C ASP A 109 -13.89 2.55 -13.87
N PRO A 110 -13.74 2.79 -15.18
CA PRO A 110 -14.51 3.82 -15.87
C PRO A 110 -16.00 3.43 -15.88
N GLY A 111 -16.74 3.79 -14.82
CA GLY A 111 -18.17 3.51 -14.67
C GLY A 111 -18.65 3.62 -13.23
N PRO A 112 -19.96 3.40 -12.97
CA PRO A 112 -20.50 3.36 -11.62
C PRO A 112 -20.15 2.02 -10.96
N GLY A 113 -18.95 1.93 -10.39
CA GLY A 113 -18.51 0.73 -9.66
C GLY A 113 -17.28 1.00 -8.82
N LYS A 114 -17.28 0.49 -7.59
CA LYS A 114 -16.06 0.37 -6.77
C LYS A 114 -15.70 -1.11 -6.75
N THR A 115 -14.48 -1.42 -7.18
CA THR A 115 -13.99 -2.79 -7.17
C THR A 115 -13.31 -3.05 -5.82
N ALA A 116 -13.51 -4.26 -5.28
CA ALA A 116 -12.90 -4.69 -4.03
C ALA A 116 -11.36 -4.76 -4.18
N PRO A 117 -10.59 -4.52 -3.11
CA PRO A 117 -9.13 -4.45 -3.16
C PRO A 117 -8.47 -5.73 -3.67
N GLU A 118 -9.07 -6.90 -3.39
CA GLU A 118 -8.60 -8.23 -3.80
C GLU A 118 -8.58 -8.47 -5.32
N ARG A 119 -9.30 -7.64 -6.09
CA ARG A 119 -9.36 -7.75 -7.55
C ARG A 119 -8.54 -6.68 -8.27
N CYS A 120 -7.90 -5.79 -7.53
CA CYS A 120 -7.07 -4.75 -8.11
C CYS A 120 -5.70 -5.33 -8.47
N ASP A 121 -5.20 -4.98 -9.64
CA ASP A 121 -3.81 -5.21 -10.04
C ASP A 121 -2.83 -4.30 -9.27
N HIS A 122 -1.61 -4.79 -9.09
CA HIS A 122 -0.49 -4.03 -8.54
C HIS A 122 0.19 -3.22 -9.64
N ILE A 123 0.46 -1.95 -9.36
CA ILE A 123 1.11 -1.06 -10.31
C ILE A 123 2.52 -0.77 -9.81
N THR A 124 3.42 -1.71 -10.10
CA THR A 124 4.81 -1.74 -9.59
C THR A 124 5.55 -0.44 -9.86
N PHE A 125 5.33 0.22 -11.01
CA PHE A 125 5.96 1.50 -11.32
C PHE A 125 5.75 2.56 -10.22
N PHE A 126 4.51 2.71 -9.72
CA PHE A 126 4.23 3.70 -8.68
C PHE A 126 4.64 3.22 -7.29
N GLU A 127 4.55 1.92 -7.03
CA GLU A 127 4.95 1.29 -5.77
C GLU A 127 6.48 1.41 -5.58
N ASP A 128 7.27 1.04 -6.59
CA ASP A 128 8.73 1.14 -6.58
C ASP A 128 9.21 2.59 -6.51
N ALA A 129 8.59 3.48 -7.30
CA ALA A 129 8.90 4.91 -7.25
C ALA A 129 8.62 5.51 -5.88
N LEU A 130 7.52 5.12 -5.23
CA LEU A 130 7.18 5.58 -3.90
C LEU A 130 8.13 5.01 -2.84
N ALA A 131 8.44 3.71 -2.92
CA ALA A 131 9.40 3.07 -2.02
C ALA A 131 10.76 3.77 -2.09
N ARG A 132 11.24 4.01 -3.32
CA ARG A 132 12.48 4.73 -3.58
C ARG A 132 12.43 6.16 -3.03
N ALA A 133 11.38 6.91 -3.33
CA ALA A 133 11.22 8.29 -2.84
C ALA A 133 11.22 8.36 -1.31
N ILE A 134 10.64 7.38 -0.62
CA ILE A 134 10.67 7.33 0.85
C ILE A 134 12.09 7.05 1.37
N ARG A 135 12.79 6.06 0.79
CA ARG A 135 14.15 5.69 1.22
C ARG A 135 15.20 6.74 0.90
N GLU A 136 15.04 7.50 -0.18
CA GLU A 136 16.00 8.55 -0.55
C GLU A 136 15.77 9.85 0.25
N ASN A 137 14.59 10.05 0.86
CA ASN A 137 14.21 11.29 1.55
C ASN A 137 14.00 11.11 3.06
N VAL A 138 14.73 10.18 3.69
CA VAL A 138 14.65 9.96 5.14
C VAL A 138 15.11 11.17 5.94
N SER A 139 15.97 12.02 5.36
CA SER A 139 16.40 13.29 5.97
C SER A 139 15.27 14.29 6.18
N CYS A 140 14.17 14.19 5.43
CA CYS A 140 12.99 15.03 5.62
C CYS A 140 12.00 14.43 6.63
N ALA A 141 12.28 13.24 7.18
CA ALA A 141 11.40 12.59 8.12
C ALA A 141 11.45 13.29 9.48
N PRO A 142 10.31 13.39 10.18
CA PRO A 142 10.29 13.93 11.53
C PRO A 142 11.06 12.99 12.47
N GLU A 143 12.08 13.53 13.12
CA GLU A 143 12.83 12.86 14.17
C GLU A 143 11.96 12.68 15.42
N THR A 144 11.87 11.45 15.94
CA THR A 144 11.10 11.15 17.16
C THR A 144 11.87 10.21 18.08
N LYS A 145 11.73 10.42 19.40
CA LYS A 145 12.40 9.60 20.42
C LYS A 145 11.96 8.13 20.43
N THR A 146 10.74 7.83 19.98
CA THR A 146 10.13 6.49 20.07
C THR A 146 10.04 5.78 18.73
N GLY A 147 10.56 6.39 17.66
CA GLY A 147 10.24 5.99 16.29
C GLY A 147 8.83 6.43 15.89
N ALA A 148 8.56 6.39 14.59
CA ALA A 148 7.31 6.88 14.03
C ALA A 148 6.83 5.99 12.89
N THR A 149 5.53 5.69 12.84
CA THR A 149 4.93 5.00 11.71
C THR A 149 4.01 5.94 10.97
N ILE A 150 4.28 6.14 9.69
CA ILE A 150 3.56 7.05 8.81
C ILE A 150 2.91 6.23 7.71
N SER A 151 1.59 6.36 7.57
CA SER A 151 0.86 5.79 6.46
C SER A 151 0.87 6.77 5.31
N VAL A 152 1.43 6.36 4.18
CA VAL A 152 1.56 7.15 2.95
C VAL A 152 0.57 6.59 1.95
N VAL A 153 -0.37 7.41 1.52
CA VAL A 153 -1.40 7.02 0.55
C VAL A 153 -1.13 7.72 -0.77
N ILE A 154 -1.07 6.94 -1.83
CA ILE A 154 -0.89 7.38 -3.21
C ILE A 154 -2.18 7.11 -3.98
N ASP A 155 -2.71 8.17 -4.58
CA ASP A 155 -3.94 8.16 -5.39
C ASP A 155 -3.58 8.63 -6.79
N PHE A 156 -3.60 7.70 -7.72
CA PHE A 156 -3.26 7.96 -9.11
C PHE A 156 -4.41 7.60 -10.03
N SER A 157 -4.67 8.47 -10.99
CA SER A 157 -5.69 8.28 -12.00
C SER A 157 -5.09 8.41 -13.39
N PHE A 158 -5.14 7.32 -14.15
CA PHE A 158 -4.73 7.27 -15.55
C PHE A 158 -5.65 8.12 -16.43
N ARG A 159 -6.96 8.13 -16.13
CA ARG A 159 -7.94 8.97 -16.85
C ARG A 159 -7.66 10.46 -16.67
N ALA A 160 -7.40 10.90 -15.44
CA ALA A 160 -7.12 12.30 -15.15
C ALA A 160 -5.66 12.69 -15.38
N LYS A 161 -4.77 11.70 -15.60
CA LYS A 161 -3.30 11.87 -15.64
C LYS A 161 -2.78 12.63 -14.41
N ARG A 162 -3.22 12.18 -13.22
CA ARG A 162 -2.92 12.87 -11.96
C ARG A 162 -2.41 11.90 -10.91
N LEU A 163 -1.35 12.32 -10.24
CA LEU A 163 -0.75 11.66 -9.08
C LEU A 163 -0.98 12.54 -7.84
N LYS A 164 -1.46 11.95 -6.75
CA LYS A 164 -1.62 12.62 -5.46
C LYS A 164 -1.02 11.75 -4.36
N VAL A 165 -0.10 12.32 -3.61
CA VAL A 165 0.45 11.67 -2.40
C VAL A 165 -0.04 12.45 -1.18
N TYR A 166 -0.60 11.75 -0.21
CA TYR A 166 -1.10 12.35 1.03
C TYR A 166 -1.00 11.38 2.21
N ARG A 167 -1.16 11.93 3.41
CA ARG A 167 -1.07 11.15 4.64
C ARG A 167 -2.32 10.30 4.85
N GLY A 168 -2.12 9.02 5.12
CA GLY A 168 -3.15 8.11 5.59
C GLY A 168 -3.56 8.38 7.03
N LYS A 169 -4.71 7.82 7.42
CA LYS A 169 -5.29 7.99 8.75
C LYS A 169 -4.49 7.25 9.83
N SER A 170 -3.83 6.16 9.47
CA SER A 170 -3.10 5.27 10.39
C SER A 170 -1.67 5.74 10.72
N SER A 171 -1.43 7.06 10.70
CA SER A 171 -0.12 7.63 11.03
C SER A 171 -0.07 7.99 12.51
N THR A 172 1.05 7.71 13.18
CA THR A 172 1.26 8.06 14.60
C THR A 172 1.51 9.55 14.80
N LEU A 173 1.94 10.26 13.75
CA LEU A 173 2.33 11.67 13.81
C LEU A 173 1.29 12.65 13.23
N PRO A 174 1.23 13.88 13.78
CA PRO A 174 0.32 14.92 13.30
C PRO A 174 0.73 15.47 11.92
N ALA A 175 -0.21 16.20 11.28
CA ALA A 175 -0.02 16.74 9.92
C ALA A 175 1.13 17.73 9.84
N SER A 176 1.26 18.55 10.87
CA SER A 176 2.30 19.58 10.98
C SER A 176 3.69 18.98 10.85
N GLN A 177 3.97 17.90 11.56
CA GLN A 177 5.29 17.25 11.58
C GLN A 177 5.58 16.48 10.29
N THR A 178 4.57 15.84 9.71
CA THR A 178 4.76 15.06 8.46
C THR A 178 4.78 15.91 7.18
N LYS A 179 4.40 17.18 7.24
CA LYS A 179 4.20 18.02 6.03
C LYS A 179 5.45 18.12 5.16
N GLU A 180 6.61 18.28 5.79
CA GLU A 180 7.89 18.41 5.10
C GLU A 180 8.30 17.11 4.40
N LEU A 181 8.22 15.98 5.10
CA LEU A 181 8.41 14.65 4.52
C LEU A 181 7.54 14.43 3.27
N PHE A 182 6.24 14.72 3.35
CA PHE A 182 5.35 14.56 2.19
C PHE A 182 5.68 15.51 1.05
N ASN A 183 6.26 16.68 1.32
CA ASN A 183 6.74 17.58 0.28
C ASN A 183 8.01 17.04 -0.40
N CYS A 184 8.95 16.46 0.36
CA CYS A 184 10.14 15.81 -0.19
C CYS A 184 9.76 14.61 -1.06
N ILE A 185 8.89 13.72 -0.55
CA ILE A 185 8.38 12.57 -1.32
C ILE A 185 7.72 13.03 -2.62
N LYS A 186 6.84 14.04 -2.58
CA LYS A 186 6.18 14.56 -3.80
C LYS A 186 7.15 15.10 -4.84
N ARG A 187 8.27 15.69 -4.41
CA ARG A 187 9.31 16.22 -5.30
C ARG A 187 10.18 15.11 -5.88
N ALA A 188 10.41 14.05 -5.11
CA ALA A 188 11.20 12.89 -5.53
C ALA A 188 10.43 11.92 -6.44
N MET A 189 9.09 11.98 -6.46
CA MET A 189 8.30 11.16 -7.37
C MET A 189 8.58 11.54 -8.83
N PRO A 190 8.96 10.56 -9.69
CA PRO A 190 9.19 10.82 -11.10
C PRO A 190 7.87 11.16 -11.82
N GLU A 191 7.97 11.90 -12.93
CA GLU A 191 6.82 12.17 -13.78
C GLU A 191 6.45 10.90 -14.57
N PRO A 192 5.26 10.31 -14.35
CA PRO A 192 4.87 9.06 -14.98
C PRO A 192 4.51 9.27 -16.45
N GLN A 193 4.96 8.35 -17.31
CA GLN A 193 4.45 8.24 -18.67
C GLN A 193 3.10 7.50 -18.65
N TRP A 194 2.01 8.24 -18.43
CA TRP A 194 0.66 7.68 -18.24
C TRP A 194 0.17 6.70 -19.31
N GLY A 195 0.71 6.75 -20.53
CA GLY A 195 0.30 5.89 -21.65
C GLY A 195 1.09 4.58 -21.79
N SER A 196 2.25 4.45 -21.13
CA SER A 196 3.12 3.27 -21.24
C SER A 196 2.99 2.30 -20.07
N ILE A 197 2.38 2.74 -18.97
CA ILE A 197 2.22 1.94 -17.76
C ILE A 197 1.02 0.98 -17.95
N PRO A 198 1.20 -0.35 -17.86
CA PRO A 198 0.11 -1.31 -17.94
C PRO A 198 -0.80 -1.16 -16.71
N HIS A 199 -2.12 -1.08 -16.95
CA HIS A 199 -3.13 -0.94 -15.90
C HIS A 199 -4.48 -1.49 -16.37
N GLN A 200 -5.25 -2.08 -15.47
CA GLN A 200 -6.61 -2.57 -15.74
C GLN A 200 -7.70 -1.51 -15.45
N HIS A 201 -7.50 -0.68 -14.43
CA HIS A 201 -8.48 0.26 -13.89
C HIS A 201 -8.10 1.72 -14.13
N ALA A 202 -9.07 2.64 -14.09
CA ALA A 202 -8.82 4.05 -14.40
C ALA A 202 -8.21 4.84 -13.22
N ARG A 203 -8.32 4.34 -11.99
CA ARG A 203 -7.82 4.98 -10.77
C ARG A 203 -7.56 3.96 -9.68
N TYR A 204 -6.48 4.19 -8.94
CA TYR A 204 -6.03 3.36 -7.84
C TYR A 204 -5.76 4.23 -6.62
N VAL A 205 -6.00 3.66 -5.45
CA VAL A 205 -5.59 4.24 -4.18
C VAL A 205 -4.82 3.17 -3.43
N VAL A 206 -3.53 3.36 -3.26
CA VAL A 206 -2.61 2.41 -2.60
C VAL A 206 -2.07 3.05 -1.33
N ASN A 207 -1.86 2.24 -0.30
CA ASN A 207 -1.31 2.66 0.98
C ASN A 207 -0.06 1.85 1.29
N VAL A 208 0.98 2.52 1.79
CA VAL A 208 2.15 1.90 2.35
C VAL A 208 2.43 2.47 3.73
N LYS A 209 2.79 1.62 4.67
CA LYS A 209 3.24 2.05 6.01
C LYS A 209 4.75 2.16 5.99
N ALA A 210 5.28 3.32 6.37
CA ALA A 210 6.70 3.53 6.55
C ALA A 210 7.00 3.73 8.04
N THR A 211 7.82 2.85 8.60
CA THR A 211 8.26 2.91 10.00
C THR A 211 9.69 3.43 10.06
N TYR A 212 9.84 4.58 10.70
CA TYR A 212 11.10 5.26 10.93
C TYR A 212 11.63 4.87 12.32
N PRO A 213 12.94 4.57 12.44
CA PRO A 213 13.55 4.25 13.72
C PRO A 213 13.53 5.46 14.67
N PRO A 214 13.64 5.24 15.98
CA PRO A 214 13.89 6.34 16.93
C PRO A 214 15.20 7.04 16.58
N SER A 215 15.24 8.36 16.74
CA SER A 215 16.47 9.14 16.63
C SER A 215 17.09 9.33 18.01
N ASP A 216 18.36 8.94 18.17
CA ASP A 216 19.11 9.05 19.43
C ASP A 216 19.62 10.48 19.72
N THR A 217 19.36 11.43 18.82
CA THR A 217 19.83 12.84 18.87
C THR A 217 19.13 13.73 19.92
N PHE A 218 18.52 13.15 20.96
CA PHE A 218 17.47 13.79 21.76
C PHE A 218 17.67 13.85 23.28
#